data_AF-A0A7W5NV72-F1
#
_entry.id   AF-A0A7W5NV72-F1
#
_cell.length_a   1.000
_cell.length_b   1.000
_cell.length_c   1.000
_cell.angle_alpha   90.00
_cell.angle_beta   90.00
_cell.angle_gamma   90.00
#
_symmetry.space_group_name_H-M   'P 1'
#
loop_
_entity.id
_entity.type
_entity.pdbx_description
1 polymer ?
#
loop_
_entity_poly.entity_id
_entity_poly.type
_entity_poly.pdbx_seq_one_letter_code
_entity_poly.pdbx_strand_id
1 'polypeptide(L)'
;MSKPKHYDALGEVPGSVAPSQPVRYWHRALLGGGFTFGVVYVSAMGVAWFIPNPDGQLIRFTDALKGGLVTGYHFLTAGISARAPAREFIELVSFHHPLATWTRIGVSLVLAGYLAARVFLKEAKPVSNTWHLAGPQLLEGQEAIVEARRRSLTPKEIEADPFALSLHPDLVLSKKQWARHVLLTGSVGSGKSVILKHILEQLTRMKGAKLFLYDIKGDFTSIFKRPIIVSPFDSRSYVWDVAADVRTPTQAAAFANTIIPEGEGSSKYWHLAAQEILIGCLRELQNTVPEQWSWTDLARLLRRPAPAMCEGLRPHYPRGAALVVNPESQTTASILATLGGFTRLIDDLATAWPSVGKHRFSITKWIRDDYTGRKQVIVQSGPDPTLTKAYIAAMINVAVPDLIGPALPDNESGRGLYFVFDELTSAGRLNIDPLLALGRSKGVVAVMAVQDHAQIELVYGEKTAQAFSSLVGTHVVCQVQMGATRDKLASQLGKHKIAWRSHEDKAQVHEESRALISSGELTDRLGFRKGKRYGPEKWGIEAIVQMGGDVLLLAWPGKTYPQVREGQEPAKWTTKPAGPVQGDATQSTTLPGGAFAFPITQSGVEDVQRVLAMTPEEIDALFKR
;
A
#
# COMPACT_ATOMS: atom_id res chain seq x y z
N MET A 1 -19.93 -11.96 -4.65
CA MET A 1 -21.30 -12.30 -4.22
C MET A 1 -22.21 -12.28 -5.43
N SER A 2 -23.21 -13.17 -5.47
CA SER A 2 -24.33 -13.03 -6.41
C SER A 2 -24.95 -11.64 -6.22
N LYS A 3 -25.31 -10.96 -7.31
CA LYS A 3 -26.13 -9.74 -7.24
C LYS A 3 -27.24 -9.95 -6.20
N PRO A 4 -27.59 -8.93 -5.38
CA PRO A 4 -28.68 -9.05 -4.41
C PRO A 4 -29.88 -9.67 -5.12
N LYS A 5 -30.37 -10.79 -4.57
CA LYS A 5 -31.45 -11.56 -5.19
C LYS A 5 -32.62 -10.60 -5.35
N HIS A 6 -33.02 -10.33 -6.58
CA HIS A 6 -34.11 -9.42 -6.85
C HIS A 6 -35.40 -10.02 -6.26
N TYR A 7 -36.28 -9.15 -5.78
CA TYR A 7 -37.61 -9.55 -5.34
C TYR A 7 -38.55 -9.54 -6.55
N ASP A 8 -39.24 -10.64 -6.80
CA ASP A 8 -40.22 -10.76 -7.88
C ASP A 8 -41.62 -10.40 -7.35
N ALA A 9 -42.15 -9.25 -7.77
CA ALA A 9 -43.44 -8.72 -7.34
C ALA A 9 -44.51 -8.95 -8.40
N LEU A 10 -45.56 -9.69 -8.05
CA LEU A 10 -46.79 -9.83 -8.83
C LEU A 10 -47.85 -8.76 -8.47
N GLY A 11 -47.67 -8.04 -7.36
CA GLY A 11 -48.57 -6.98 -6.87
C GLY A 11 -47.79 -5.98 -6.01
N GLU A 12 -48.39 -5.57 -4.89
CA GLU A 12 -47.72 -4.69 -3.91
C GLU A 12 -46.45 -5.34 -3.33
N VAL A 13 -45.47 -4.49 -3.01
CA VAL A 13 -44.20 -4.93 -2.43
C VAL A 13 -44.29 -4.76 -0.92
N PRO A 14 -44.02 -5.81 -0.11
CA PRO A 14 -44.05 -5.69 1.35
C PRO A 14 -43.06 -4.66 1.86
N GLY A 15 -43.41 -3.95 2.95
CA GLY A 15 -42.53 -2.97 3.61
C GLY A 15 -41.23 -3.57 4.19
N SER A 16 -41.13 -4.90 4.29
CA SER A 16 -39.90 -5.62 4.66
C SER A 16 -38.84 -5.64 3.56
N VAL A 17 -39.21 -5.34 2.32
CA VAL A 17 -38.26 -5.24 1.20
C VAL A 17 -37.55 -3.89 1.26
N ALA A 18 -36.23 -3.93 1.43
CA ALA A 18 -35.43 -2.71 1.52
C ALA A 18 -35.46 -1.92 0.19
N PRO A 19 -35.51 -0.58 0.22
CA PRO A 19 -35.47 0.27 -0.98
C PRO A 19 -34.27 0.02 -1.92
N SER A 20 -33.15 -0.47 -1.35
CA SER A 20 -31.93 -0.81 -2.09
C SER A 20 -32.01 -2.17 -2.79
N GLN A 21 -32.94 -3.05 -2.41
CA GLN A 21 -33.13 -4.33 -3.05
C GLN A 21 -33.82 -4.15 -4.42
N PRO A 22 -33.24 -4.62 -5.54
CA PRO A 22 -33.89 -4.52 -6.84
C PRO A 22 -35.19 -5.32 -6.88
N VAL A 23 -36.27 -4.71 -7.36
CA VAL A 23 -37.58 -5.35 -7.51
C VAL A 23 -37.94 -5.49 -8.99
N ARG A 24 -38.35 -6.70 -9.39
CA ARG A 24 -38.96 -6.95 -10.70
C ARG A 24 -40.48 -6.90 -10.57
N TYR A 25 -41.12 -6.00 -11.31
CA TYR A 25 -42.56 -5.81 -11.27
C TYR A 25 -43.25 -6.55 -12.42
N TRP A 26 -43.61 -7.82 -12.20
CA TRP A 26 -44.24 -8.66 -13.22
C TRP A 26 -45.58 -8.11 -13.71
N HIS A 27 -46.37 -7.51 -12.82
CA HIS A 27 -47.63 -6.87 -13.20
C HIS A 27 -47.41 -5.72 -14.20
N ARG A 28 -46.38 -4.88 -13.99
CA ARG A 28 -46.05 -3.79 -14.92
C ARG A 28 -45.59 -4.33 -16.27
N ALA A 29 -44.76 -5.38 -16.25
CA ALA A 29 -44.30 -6.03 -17.48
C ALA A 29 -45.46 -6.64 -18.27
N LEU A 30 -46.36 -7.38 -17.62
CA LEU A 30 -47.54 -7.99 -18.24
C LEU A 30 -48.51 -6.93 -18.79
N LEU A 31 -48.82 -5.89 -18.00
CA LEU A 31 -49.68 -4.80 -18.43
C LEU A 31 -49.06 -4.01 -19.59
N GLY A 32 -47.78 -3.64 -19.49
CA GLY A 32 -47.06 -2.90 -20.53
C GLY A 32 -46.95 -3.69 -21.83
N GLY A 33 -46.60 -4.97 -21.75
CA GLY A 33 -46.53 -5.87 -22.90
C GLY A 33 -47.90 -6.10 -23.54
N GLY A 34 -48.92 -6.43 -22.74
CA GLY A 34 -50.29 -6.67 -23.22
C GLY A 34 -50.95 -5.44 -23.84
N PHE A 35 -50.80 -4.27 -23.22
CA PHE A 35 -51.28 -3.00 -23.76
C PHE A 35 -50.59 -2.66 -25.09
N THR A 36 -49.26 -2.80 -25.14
CA THR A 36 -48.48 -2.58 -26.37
C THR A 36 -48.94 -3.52 -27.48
N PHE A 37 -49.14 -4.81 -27.18
CA PHE A 37 -49.63 -5.78 -28.15
C PHE A 37 -50.99 -5.35 -28.73
N GLY A 38 -51.95 -5.02 -27.87
CA GLY A 38 -53.29 -4.62 -28.29
C GLY A 38 -53.29 -3.38 -29.18
N VAL A 39 -52.60 -2.32 -28.77
CA VAL A 39 -52.52 -1.07 -29.54
C VAL A 39 -51.80 -1.31 -30.88
N VAL A 40 -50.61 -1.93 -30.85
CA VAL A 40 -49.83 -2.15 -32.08
C VAL A 40 -50.56 -3.07 -33.04
N TYR A 41 -51.22 -4.13 -32.56
CA TYR A 41 -51.96 -5.05 -33.42
C TYR A 41 -53.12 -4.34 -34.12
N VAL A 42 -53.94 -3.57 -33.38
CA VAL A 42 -55.07 -2.83 -33.96
C VAL A 42 -54.58 -1.76 -34.94
N SER A 43 -53.56 -0.98 -34.59
CA SER A 43 -53.01 0.06 -35.47
C SER A 43 -52.35 -0.53 -36.72
N ALA A 44 -51.54 -1.57 -36.58
CA ALA A 44 -50.90 -2.25 -37.70
C ALA A 44 -51.93 -2.91 -38.61
N MET A 45 -52.97 -3.52 -38.03
CA MET A 45 -54.09 -4.06 -38.81
C MET A 45 -54.84 -2.97 -39.56
N GLY A 46 -55.09 -1.83 -38.91
CA GLY A 46 -55.73 -0.67 -39.55
C GLY A 46 -54.95 -0.21 -40.77
N VAL A 47 -53.65 0.05 -40.61
CA VAL A 47 -52.78 0.44 -41.73
C VAL A 47 -52.76 -0.65 -42.81
N ALA A 48 -52.63 -1.92 -42.43
CA ALA A 48 -52.63 -3.03 -43.37
C ALA A 48 -53.95 -3.16 -44.15
N TRP A 49 -55.09 -2.78 -43.55
CA TRP A 49 -56.40 -2.77 -44.22
C TRP A 49 -56.65 -1.52 -45.08
N PHE A 50 -55.91 -0.43 -44.86
CA PHE A 50 -55.93 0.75 -45.75
C PHE A 50 -55.13 0.54 -47.05
N ILE A 51 -54.23 -0.45 -47.09
CA ILE A 51 -53.46 -0.77 -48.31
C ILE A 51 -54.41 -1.38 -49.35
N PRO A 52 -54.54 -0.79 -50.56
CA PRO A 52 -55.38 -1.34 -51.62
C PRO A 52 -54.98 -2.78 -51.95
N ASN A 53 -55.95 -3.65 -52.19
CA ASN A 53 -55.71 -5.01 -52.65
C ASN A 53 -56.07 -5.10 -54.15
N PRO A 54 -55.11 -5.38 -55.04
CA PRO A 54 -55.36 -5.42 -56.49
C PRO A 54 -56.33 -6.53 -56.90
N ASP A 55 -56.47 -7.59 -56.10
CA ASP A 55 -57.27 -8.76 -56.44
C ASP A 55 -58.76 -8.64 -56.06
N GLY A 56 -59.16 -7.62 -55.30
CA GLY A 56 -60.56 -7.43 -54.87
C GLY A 56 -60.73 -7.03 -53.40
N GLN A 57 -61.99 -6.92 -52.95
CA GLN A 57 -62.32 -6.56 -51.56
C GLN A 57 -61.93 -7.68 -50.58
N LEU A 58 -61.20 -7.32 -49.53
CA LEU A 58 -60.89 -8.23 -48.42
C LEU A 58 -62.10 -8.45 -47.50
N ILE A 59 -62.00 -9.43 -46.61
CA ILE A 59 -62.95 -9.62 -45.51
C ILE A 59 -63.09 -8.34 -44.66
N ARG A 60 -64.23 -8.21 -43.96
CA ARG A 60 -64.49 -7.06 -43.09
C ARG A 60 -63.38 -6.92 -42.06
N PHE A 61 -62.92 -5.68 -41.84
CA PHE A 61 -61.86 -5.37 -40.90
C PHE A 61 -62.11 -5.94 -39.50
N THR A 62 -63.36 -5.87 -39.01
CA THR A 62 -63.75 -6.40 -37.69
C THR A 62 -63.57 -7.91 -37.59
N ASP A 63 -63.84 -8.63 -38.69
CA ASP A 63 -63.74 -10.08 -38.75
C ASP A 63 -62.27 -10.49 -38.85
N ALA A 64 -61.47 -9.77 -39.64
CA ALA A 64 -60.03 -9.93 -39.69
C ALA A 64 -59.33 -9.66 -38.35
N LEU A 65 -59.74 -8.58 -37.67
CA LEU A 65 -59.16 -8.18 -36.40
C LEU A 65 -59.39 -9.25 -35.33
N LYS A 66 -60.65 -9.69 -35.15
CA LYS A 66 -61.02 -10.72 -34.16
C LYS A 66 -60.52 -12.09 -34.56
N GLY A 67 -60.78 -12.51 -35.80
CA GLY A 67 -60.40 -13.82 -36.29
C GLY A 67 -58.89 -14.02 -36.41
N GLY A 68 -58.14 -12.96 -36.74
CA GLY A 68 -56.68 -12.97 -36.72
C GLY A 68 -56.10 -13.20 -35.32
N LEU A 69 -56.67 -12.58 -34.28
CA LEU A 69 -56.26 -12.83 -32.88
C LEU A 69 -56.59 -14.25 -32.42
N VAL A 70 -57.84 -14.69 -32.68
CA VAL A 70 -58.31 -16.03 -32.30
C VAL A 70 -57.47 -17.11 -32.96
N THR A 71 -57.18 -16.94 -34.26
CA THR A 71 -56.40 -17.90 -35.02
C THR A 71 -54.92 -17.85 -34.67
N GLY A 72 -54.37 -16.66 -34.42
CA GLY A 72 -53.04 -16.51 -33.85
C GLY A 72 -52.89 -17.23 -32.51
N TYR A 73 -53.86 -17.09 -31.60
CA TYR A 73 -53.88 -17.80 -30.32
C TYR A 73 -54.03 -19.32 -30.48
N HIS A 74 -54.86 -19.76 -31.42
CA HIS A 74 -54.98 -21.17 -31.79
C HIS A 74 -53.64 -21.75 -32.24
N PHE A 75 -52.92 -21.09 -33.14
CA PHE A 75 -51.60 -21.53 -33.59
C PHE A 75 -50.55 -21.47 -32.47
N LEU A 76 -50.54 -20.42 -31.64
CA LEU A 76 -49.63 -20.30 -30.50
C LEU A 76 -49.82 -21.44 -29.47
N THR A 77 -51.03 -21.98 -29.35
CA THR A 77 -51.33 -23.10 -28.46
C THR A 77 -51.23 -24.46 -29.16
N ALA A 78 -50.51 -24.55 -30.29
CA ALA A 78 -50.36 -25.77 -31.10
C ALA A 78 -51.71 -26.39 -31.49
N GLY A 79 -52.72 -25.55 -31.70
CA GLY A 79 -54.05 -25.95 -32.08
C GLY A 79 -54.93 -26.49 -30.95
N ILE A 80 -54.53 -26.32 -29.68
CA ILE A 80 -55.29 -26.82 -28.52
C ILE A 80 -56.46 -25.89 -28.19
N SER A 81 -56.22 -24.59 -28.10
CA SER A 81 -57.24 -23.61 -27.72
C SER A 81 -57.96 -23.02 -28.93
N ALA A 82 -59.20 -22.52 -28.73
CA ALA A 82 -59.96 -21.79 -29.74
C ALA A 82 -60.21 -22.52 -31.10
N ARG A 83 -60.24 -23.86 -31.10
CA ARG A 83 -60.41 -24.71 -32.31
C ARG A 83 -61.57 -24.31 -33.20
N ALA A 84 -62.79 -24.27 -32.65
CA ALA A 84 -64.01 -23.98 -33.41
C ALA A 84 -63.98 -22.58 -34.06
N PRO A 85 -63.77 -21.47 -33.32
CA PRO A 85 -63.77 -20.15 -33.92
C PRO A 85 -62.55 -19.87 -34.82
N ALA A 86 -61.40 -20.52 -34.58
CA ALA A 86 -60.26 -20.44 -35.50
C ALA A 86 -60.57 -21.16 -36.83
N ARG A 87 -61.22 -22.32 -36.80
CA ARG A 87 -61.62 -23.05 -38.00
C ARG A 87 -62.62 -22.27 -38.84
N GLU A 88 -63.65 -21.69 -38.22
CA GLU A 88 -64.61 -20.82 -38.91
C GLU A 88 -63.92 -19.64 -39.61
N PHE A 89 -62.94 -19.02 -38.95
CA PHE A 89 -62.18 -17.94 -39.55
C PHE A 89 -61.26 -18.40 -40.68
N ILE A 90 -60.57 -19.54 -40.51
CA ILE A 90 -59.72 -20.12 -41.55
C ILE A 90 -60.54 -20.43 -42.82
N GLU A 91 -61.74 -20.99 -42.65
CA GLU A 91 -62.68 -21.23 -43.75
C GLU A 91 -63.10 -19.90 -44.40
N LEU A 92 -63.49 -18.89 -43.61
CA LEU A 92 -63.84 -17.55 -44.13
C LEU A 92 -62.72 -16.92 -44.99
N VAL A 93 -61.47 -17.01 -44.52
CA VAL A 93 -60.29 -16.48 -45.23
C VAL A 93 -59.97 -17.29 -46.48
N SER A 94 -60.21 -18.61 -46.47
CA SER A 94 -59.97 -19.48 -47.63
C SER A 94 -60.80 -19.10 -48.86
N PHE A 95 -61.98 -18.50 -48.66
CA PHE A 95 -62.85 -18.02 -49.73
C PHE A 95 -62.55 -16.58 -50.20
N HIS A 96 -61.75 -15.80 -49.47
CA HIS A 96 -61.56 -14.36 -49.70
C HIS A 96 -60.08 -13.95 -49.66
N HIS A 97 -59.40 -14.01 -50.81
CA HIS A 97 -57.99 -13.60 -50.99
C HIS A 97 -57.06 -14.06 -49.85
N PRO A 98 -56.86 -15.38 -49.68
CA PRO A 98 -56.23 -15.95 -48.48
C PRO A 98 -54.80 -15.46 -48.26
N LEU A 99 -53.99 -15.36 -49.32
CA LEU A 99 -52.62 -14.86 -49.22
C LEU A 99 -52.55 -13.42 -48.72
N ALA A 100 -53.34 -12.51 -49.30
CA ALA A 100 -53.35 -11.10 -48.89
C ALA A 100 -53.86 -10.93 -47.45
N THR A 101 -54.88 -11.68 -47.06
CA THR A 101 -55.44 -11.64 -45.69
C THR A 101 -54.45 -12.19 -44.65
N TRP A 102 -53.85 -13.36 -44.91
CA TRP A 102 -52.90 -13.98 -43.98
C TRP A 102 -51.59 -13.21 -43.86
N THR A 103 -51.07 -12.65 -44.94
CA THR A 103 -49.84 -11.82 -44.90
C THR A 103 -50.04 -10.57 -44.04
N ARG A 104 -51.16 -9.85 -44.21
CA ARG A 104 -51.50 -8.68 -43.40
C ARG A 104 -51.64 -9.05 -41.92
N ILE A 105 -52.41 -10.09 -41.60
CA ILE A 105 -52.60 -10.56 -40.21
C ILE A 105 -51.27 -11.02 -39.62
N GLY A 106 -50.50 -11.81 -40.36
CA GLY A 106 -49.19 -12.32 -39.96
C GLY A 106 -48.19 -11.20 -39.66
N VAL A 107 -48.04 -10.23 -40.56
CA VAL A 107 -47.15 -9.07 -40.37
C VAL A 107 -47.56 -8.27 -39.13
N SER A 108 -48.85 -7.99 -38.94
CA SER A 108 -49.32 -7.25 -37.77
C SER A 108 -49.15 -8.03 -36.46
N LEU A 109 -49.40 -9.34 -36.44
CA LEU A 109 -49.15 -10.20 -35.28
C LEU A 109 -47.66 -10.27 -34.93
N VAL A 110 -46.78 -10.42 -35.92
CA VAL A 110 -45.33 -10.46 -35.72
C VAL A 110 -44.83 -9.12 -35.18
N LEU A 111 -45.27 -8.00 -35.76
CA LEU A 111 -44.88 -6.66 -35.31
C LEU A 111 -45.38 -6.38 -33.87
N ALA A 112 -46.64 -6.70 -33.59
CA ALA A 112 -47.23 -6.53 -32.26
C ALA A 112 -46.54 -7.42 -31.22
N GLY A 113 -46.32 -8.70 -31.54
CA GLY A 113 -45.62 -9.64 -30.67
C GLY A 113 -44.18 -9.22 -30.38
N TYR A 114 -43.45 -8.76 -31.41
CA TYR A 114 -42.08 -8.28 -31.28
C TYR A 114 -41.97 -7.04 -30.37
N LEU A 115 -42.79 -6.01 -30.61
CA LEU A 115 -42.77 -4.80 -29.80
C LEU A 115 -43.26 -5.05 -28.37
N ALA A 116 -44.31 -5.86 -28.20
CA ALA A 116 -44.80 -6.27 -26.89
C ALA A 116 -43.74 -7.04 -26.11
N ALA A 117 -43.02 -7.98 -26.73
CA ALA A 117 -41.91 -8.69 -26.12
C ALA A 117 -40.77 -7.73 -25.72
N ARG A 118 -40.44 -6.74 -26.56
CA ARG A 118 -39.43 -5.73 -26.21
C ARG A 118 -39.83 -4.87 -25.02
N VAL A 119 -41.08 -4.42 -24.95
CA VAL A 119 -41.59 -3.64 -23.80
C VAL A 119 -41.62 -4.51 -22.54
N PHE A 120 -42.13 -5.74 -22.64
CA PHE A 120 -42.14 -6.70 -21.55
C PHE A 120 -40.74 -6.94 -20.98
N LEU A 121 -39.76 -7.21 -21.84
CA LEU A 121 -38.37 -7.44 -21.42
C LEU A 121 -37.72 -6.20 -20.81
N LYS A 122 -38.15 -4.99 -21.21
CA LYS A 122 -37.67 -3.73 -20.64
C LYS A 122 -38.25 -3.49 -19.24
N GLU A 123 -39.56 -3.67 -19.08
CA GLU A 123 -40.29 -3.51 -17.81
C GLU A 123 -39.97 -4.63 -16.80
N ALA A 124 -39.61 -5.82 -17.28
CA ALA A 124 -39.18 -6.94 -16.44
C ALA A 124 -37.73 -6.79 -15.91
N LYS A 125 -37.04 -5.70 -16.23
CA LYS A 125 -35.73 -5.41 -15.62
C LYS A 125 -35.94 -5.00 -14.16
N PRO A 126 -35.24 -5.64 -13.19
CA PRO A 126 -35.32 -5.22 -11.80
C PRO A 126 -34.85 -3.77 -11.62
N VAL A 127 -35.59 -2.98 -10.84
CA VAL A 127 -35.27 -1.57 -10.54
C VAL A 127 -35.14 -1.40 -9.03
N SER A 128 -34.16 -0.60 -8.58
CA SER A 128 -34.04 -0.19 -7.18
C SER A 128 -34.72 1.17 -6.96
N ASN A 129 -35.33 1.36 -5.80
CA ASN A 129 -35.89 2.63 -5.36
C ASN A 129 -34.87 3.47 -4.58
N THR A 130 -33.57 3.27 -4.85
CA THR A 130 -32.47 4.07 -4.32
C THR A 130 -31.70 4.71 -5.47
N TRP A 131 -31.45 6.01 -5.37
CA TRP A 131 -30.73 6.81 -6.35
C TRP A 131 -29.55 7.49 -5.70
N HIS A 132 -28.42 7.47 -6.39
CA HIS A 132 -27.27 8.27 -6.00
C HIS A 132 -27.47 9.72 -6.44
N LEU A 133 -27.30 10.65 -5.50
CA LEU A 133 -27.41 12.09 -5.78
C LEU A 133 -26.03 12.74 -5.95
N ALA A 134 -25.10 12.49 -5.03
CA ALA A 134 -23.79 13.15 -5.00
C ALA A 134 -22.77 12.40 -4.14
N GLY A 135 -21.48 12.68 -4.36
CA GLY A 135 -20.37 12.07 -3.64
C GLY A 135 -19.75 10.87 -4.38
N PRO A 136 -18.73 10.24 -3.79
CA PRO A 136 -18.08 9.06 -4.36
C PRO A 136 -18.99 7.82 -4.27
N GLN A 137 -18.89 6.92 -5.23
CA GLN A 137 -19.48 5.58 -5.18
C GLN A 137 -18.44 4.51 -4.91
N LEU A 138 -18.84 3.41 -4.26
CA LEU A 138 -18.02 2.21 -4.16
C LEU A 138 -18.37 1.32 -5.36
N LEU A 139 -17.47 1.27 -6.32
CA LEU A 139 -17.62 0.42 -7.50
C LEU A 139 -17.04 -0.96 -7.20
N GLU A 140 -17.74 -2.00 -7.65
CA GLU A 140 -17.37 -3.38 -7.38
C GLU A 140 -17.52 -4.27 -8.61
N GLY A 141 -16.78 -5.39 -8.60
CA GLY A 141 -16.87 -6.39 -9.67
C GLY A 141 -16.62 -5.77 -11.04
N GLN A 142 -17.53 -5.98 -11.99
CA GLN A 142 -17.34 -5.49 -13.35
C GLN A 142 -17.33 -3.97 -13.47
N GLU A 143 -18.09 -3.26 -12.63
CA GLU A 143 -18.13 -1.79 -12.64
C GLU A 143 -16.80 -1.21 -12.20
N ALA A 144 -16.20 -1.79 -11.14
CA ALA A 144 -14.85 -1.42 -10.70
C ALA A 144 -13.79 -1.66 -11.78
N ILE A 145 -13.88 -2.78 -12.49
CA ILE A 145 -12.93 -3.12 -13.56
C ILE A 145 -13.09 -2.19 -14.77
N VAL A 146 -14.33 -1.85 -15.15
CA VAL A 146 -14.58 -0.91 -16.25
C VAL A 146 -14.03 0.48 -15.91
N GLU A 147 -14.28 0.97 -14.69
CA GLU A 147 -13.76 2.26 -14.26
C GLU A 147 -12.23 2.23 -14.08
N ALA A 148 -11.65 1.13 -13.57
CA ALA A 148 -10.20 0.95 -13.51
C ALA A 148 -9.55 1.02 -14.90
N ARG A 149 -10.12 0.34 -15.90
CA ARG A 149 -9.62 0.38 -17.28
C ARG A 149 -9.81 1.76 -17.92
N ARG A 150 -10.86 2.49 -17.55
CA ARG A 150 -11.08 3.87 -18.00
C ARG A 150 -10.05 4.83 -17.41
N ARG A 151 -9.64 4.62 -16.15
CA ARG A 151 -8.57 5.39 -15.49
C ARG A 151 -7.16 4.96 -15.92
N SER A 152 -7.04 3.78 -16.52
CA SER A 152 -5.78 3.24 -17.01
C SER A 152 -5.28 4.01 -18.24
N LEU A 153 -3.96 4.10 -18.39
CA LEU A 153 -3.34 4.54 -19.62
C LEU A 153 -3.73 3.65 -20.80
N THR A 154 -3.89 4.27 -21.96
CA THR A 154 -4.04 3.58 -23.24
C THR A 154 -2.71 2.96 -23.67
N PRO A 155 -2.71 1.94 -24.57
CA PRO A 155 -1.48 1.32 -25.03
C PRO A 155 -0.45 2.31 -25.61
N LYS A 156 -0.91 3.35 -26.33
CA LYS A 156 -0.04 4.40 -26.88
C LYS A 156 0.61 5.25 -25.79
N GLU A 157 -0.11 5.56 -24.73
CA GLU A 157 0.41 6.33 -23.59
C GLU A 157 1.40 5.49 -22.76
N ILE A 158 1.14 4.18 -22.61
CA ILE A 158 2.07 3.25 -21.95
C ILE A 158 3.40 3.20 -22.72
N GLU A 159 3.35 3.18 -24.06
CA GLU A 159 4.56 3.16 -24.89
C GLU A 159 5.34 4.49 -24.82
N ALA A 160 4.62 5.60 -24.65
CA ALA A 160 5.20 6.94 -24.53
C ALA A 160 5.75 7.25 -23.13
N ASP A 161 5.25 6.62 -22.07
CA ASP A 161 5.69 6.81 -20.69
C ASP A 161 6.61 5.65 -20.25
N PRO A 162 7.95 5.87 -20.23
CA PRO A 162 8.92 4.81 -19.91
C PRO A 162 8.80 4.30 -18.47
N PHE A 163 8.05 4.99 -17.61
CA PHE A 163 7.85 4.67 -16.21
C PHE A 163 6.38 4.40 -15.86
N ALA A 164 5.54 4.11 -16.86
CA ALA A 164 4.19 3.59 -16.65
C ALA A 164 4.23 2.25 -15.89
N LEU A 165 3.44 2.14 -14.83
CA LEU A 165 3.39 0.93 -13.99
C LEU A 165 1.93 0.61 -13.64
N SER A 166 1.62 -0.68 -13.58
CA SER A 166 0.32 -1.15 -13.11
C SER A 166 0.26 -1.23 -11.60
N LEU A 167 -0.75 -0.60 -11.00
CA LEU A 167 -1.10 -0.78 -9.59
C LEU A 167 -1.90 -2.08 -9.43
N HIS A 168 -2.75 -2.37 -10.41
CA HIS A 168 -3.57 -3.57 -10.54
C HIS A 168 -3.52 -4.02 -12.01
N PRO A 169 -3.71 -5.30 -12.35
CA PRO A 169 -3.67 -5.77 -13.75
C PRO A 169 -4.55 -5.00 -14.74
N ASP A 170 -5.67 -4.45 -14.26
CA ASP A 170 -6.61 -3.62 -15.04
C ASP A 170 -6.44 -2.10 -14.83
N LEU A 171 -5.40 -1.65 -14.12
CA LEU A 171 -5.14 -0.23 -13.81
C LEU A 171 -3.66 0.10 -13.97
N VAL A 172 -3.29 0.60 -15.15
CA VAL A 172 -1.95 1.11 -15.47
C VAL A 172 -1.93 2.63 -15.28
N LEU A 173 -1.03 3.12 -14.44
CA LEU A 173 -0.93 4.54 -14.10
C LEU A 173 0.33 5.15 -14.72
N SER A 174 0.23 6.42 -15.10
CA SER A 174 1.37 7.22 -15.55
C SER A 174 2.37 7.49 -14.44
N LYS A 175 3.61 7.80 -14.83
CA LYS A 175 4.65 8.29 -13.93
C LYS A 175 4.18 9.47 -13.08
N LYS A 176 3.42 10.40 -13.67
CA LYS A 176 2.86 11.56 -12.96
C LYS A 176 1.89 11.17 -11.85
N GLN A 177 1.12 10.11 -12.03
CA GLN A 177 0.23 9.57 -10.99
C GLN A 177 1.03 8.85 -9.90
N TRP A 178 2.02 8.03 -10.28
CA TRP A 178 2.92 7.37 -9.33
C TRP A 178 3.74 8.37 -8.51
N ALA A 179 4.13 9.50 -9.08
CA ALA A 179 4.88 10.55 -8.39
C ALA A 179 4.04 11.30 -7.34
N ARG A 180 2.73 11.03 -7.25
CA ARG A 180 1.88 11.39 -6.11
C ARG A 180 1.91 10.34 -4.99
N HIS A 181 2.78 9.34 -5.09
CA HIS A 181 3.02 8.32 -4.08
C HIS A 181 1.84 7.36 -3.84
N VAL A 182 2.12 6.27 -3.13
CA VAL A 182 1.15 5.23 -2.78
C VAL A 182 1.30 4.88 -1.30
N LEU A 183 0.17 4.85 -0.57
CA LEU A 183 0.10 4.38 0.81
C LEU A 183 -0.79 3.13 0.87
N LEU A 184 -0.21 2.00 1.28
CA LEU A 184 -0.92 0.76 1.53
C LEU A 184 -1.16 0.60 3.03
N THR A 185 -2.42 0.67 3.45
CA THR A 185 -2.80 0.52 4.86
C THR A 185 -3.51 -0.81 5.07
N GLY A 186 -3.08 -1.60 6.07
CA GLY A 186 -3.78 -2.83 6.43
C GLY A 186 -3.06 -3.64 7.48
N SER A 187 -3.80 -4.47 8.23
CA SER A 187 -3.23 -5.29 9.31
C SER A 187 -2.23 -6.33 8.79
N VAL A 188 -1.53 -7.01 9.71
CA VAL A 188 -0.67 -8.15 9.36
C VAL A 188 -1.50 -9.23 8.65
N GLY A 189 -0.96 -9.80 7.57
CA GLY A 189 -1.66 -10.83 6.78
C GLY A 189 -2.75 -10.32 5.84
N SER A 190 -2.99 -9.01 5.77
CA SER A 190 -4.06 -8.42 4.94
C SER A 190 -3.81 -8.46 3.42
N GLY A 191 -2.62 -8.88 2.98
CA GLY A 191 -2.27 -9.01 1.57
C GLY A 191 -1.43 -7.86 0.99
N LYS A 192 -0.96 -6.90 1.81
CA LYS A 192 -0.06 -5.80 1.38
C LYS A 192 1.11 -6.29 0.51
N SER A 193 1.78 -7.36 0.95
CA SER A 193 2.94 -7.92 0.22
C SER A 193 2.58 -8.48 -1.16
N VAL A 194 1.34 -8.94 -1.39
CA VAL A 194 0.90 -9.39 -2.73
C VAL A 194 0.82 -8.21 -3.69
N ILE A 195 0.27 -7.09 -3.23
CA ILE A 195 0.18 -5.85 -4.00
C ILE A 195 1.58 -5.28 -4.25
N LEU A 196 2.45 -5.23 -3.23
CA LEU A 196 3.84 -4.81 -3.38
C LEU A 196 4.60 -5.69 -4.37
N LYS A 197 4.43 -7.03 -4.34
CA LYS A 197 5.07 -7.94 -5.30
C LYS A 197 4.66 -7.65 -6.75
N HIS A 198 3.40 -7.31 -6.99
CA HIS A 198 2.91 -6.90 -8.32
C HIS A 198 3.65 -5.65 -8.84
N ILE A 199 3.87 -4.65 -7.98
CA ILE A 199 4.59 -3.42 -8.32
C ILE A 199 6.09 -3.72 -8.53
N LEU A 200 6.71 -4.42 -7.58
CA LEU A 200 8.14 -4.71 -7.58
C LEU A 200 8.56 -5.59 -8.77
N GLU A 201 7.74 -6.56 -9.18
CA GLU A 201 8.02 -7.38 -10.35
C GLU A 201 8.23 -6.53 -11.61
N GLN A 202 7.40 -5.50 -11.82
CA GLN A 202 7.51 -4.59 -12.95
C GLN A 202 8.79 -3.74 -12.85
N LEU A 203 9.05 -3.18 -11.66
CA LEU A 203 10.25 -2.39 -11.39
C LEU A 203 11.55 -3.18 -11.62
N THR A 204 11.55 -4.50 -11.39
CA THR A 204 12.73 -5.34 -11.65
C THR A 204 13.12 -5.42 -13.13
N ARG A 205 12.16 -5.20 -14.04
CA ARG A 205 12.32 -5.29 -15.50
C ARG A 205 12.43 -3.93 -16.17
N MET A 206 12.02 -2.88 -15.49
CA MET A 206 11.98 -1.52 -16.01
C MET A 206 13.40 -0.94 -16.15
N LYS A 207 13.82 -0.69 -17.38
CA LYS A 207 15.10 -0.01 -17.65
C LYS A 207 15.02 1.44 -17.16
N GLY A 208 16.09 1.93 -16.54
CA GLY A 208 16.13 3.31 -16.07
C GLY A 208 15.64 3.48 -14.63
N ALA A 209 14.67 2.67 -14.19
CA ALA A 209 14.14 2.74 -12.83
C ALA A 209 15.21 2.36 -11.81
N LYS A 210 15.40 3.26 -10.84
CA LYS A 210 16.21 3.04 -9.65
C LYS A 210 15.28 2.71 -8.50
N LEU A 211 15.50 1.57 -7.87
CA LEU A 211 14.68 1.07 -6.78
C LEU A 211 15.52 0.98 -5.51
N PHE A 212 15.07 1.67 -4.47
CA PHE A 212 15.47 1.47 -3.09
C PHE A 212 14.32 0.73 -2.39
N LEU A 213 14.55 -0.51 -1.97
CA LEU A 213 13.57 -1.36 -1.31
C LEU A 213 14.00 -1.65 0.11
N TYR A 214 13.13 -1.34 1.08
CA TYR A 214 13.26 -1.86 2.43
C TYR A 214 12.42 -3.13 2.61
N ASP A 215 13.12 -4.25 2.81
CA ASP A 215 12.57 -5.60 2.94
C ASP A 215 12.82 -6.16 4.34
N ILE A 216 11.75 -6.42 5.08
CA ILE A 216 11.84 -6.84 6.49
C ILE A 216 12.04 -8.35 6.60
N LYS A 217 11.36 -9.11 5.75
CA LYS A 217 11.31 -10.59 5.84
C LYS A 217 12.22 -11.29 4.86
N GLY A 218 12.78 -10.58 3.88
CA GLY A 218 13.55 -11.18 2.79
C GLY A 218 12.67 -11.74 1.67
N ASP A 219 11.34 -11.68 1.82
CA ASP A 219 10.36 -12.24 0.88
C ASP A 219 10.46 -11.60 -0.50
N PHE A 220 10.83 -10.32 -0.56
CA PHE A 220 10.99 -9.60 -1.82
C PHE A 220 12.39 -9.81 -2.39
N THR A 221 13.41 -9.86 -1.54
CA THR A 221 14.81 -10.13 -1.90
C THR A 221 14.91 -11.39 -2.77
N SER A 222 14.11 -12.42 -2.45
CA SER A 222 14.03 -13.68 -3.20
C SER A 222 13.68 -13.53 -4.69
N ILE A 223 13.06 -12.41 -5.09
CA ILE A 223 12.60 -12.12 -6.46
C ILE A 223 13.71 -11.48 -7.30
N PHE A 224 14.68 -10.82 -6.67
CA PHE A 224 15.72 -10.04 -7.35
C PHE A 224 16.93 -10.91 -7.71
N LYS A 225 17.30 -10.92 -8.98
CA LYS A 225 18.43 -11.74 -9.47
C LYS A 225 19.78 -11.26 -8.95
N ARG A 226 20.10 -9.98 -9.11
CA ARG A 226 21.42 -9.39 -8.77
C ARG A 226 21.29 -7.97 -8.18
N PRO A 227 20.53 -7.77 -7.09
CA PRO A 227 20.46 -6.47 -6.44
C PRO A 227 21.79 -6.10 -5.77
N ILE A 228 21.94 -4.84 -5.38
CA ILE A 228 22.81 -4.44 -4.27
C ILE A 228 22.03 -4.75 -3.00
N ILE A 229 22.58 -5.58 -2.11
CA ILE A 229 22.05 -5.77 -0.76
C ILE A 229 22.87 -4.89 0.16
N VAL A 230 22.25 -4.07 1.00
CA VAL A 230 22.93 -3.25 2.00
C VAL A 230 22.30 -3.57 3.35
N SER A 231 22.92 -4.49 4.06
CA SER A 231 22.49 -4.94 5.39
C SER A 231 23.72 -5.34 6.20
N PRO A 232 23.94 -4.82 7.42
CA PRO A 232 25.06 -5.29 8.23
C PRO A 232 24.89 -6.77 8.60
N PHE A 233 23.66 -7.30 8.54
CA PHE A 233 23.32 -8.66 8.96
C PHE A 233 23.41 -9.71 7.83
N ASP A 234 23.67 -9.30 6.59
CA ASP A 234 23.76 -10.20 5.43
C ASP A 234 25.20 -10.35 4.93
N SER A 235 25.66 -11.58 4.72
CA SER A 235 27.02 -11.89 4.27
C SER A 235 27.32 -11.44 2.81
N ARG A 236 26.29 -11.23 2.00
CA ARG A 236 26.36 -10.76 0.61
C ARG A 236 26.33 -9.24 0.51
N SER A 237 26.29 -8.56 1.65
CA SER A 237 26.09 -7.13 1.76
C SER A 237 27.21 -6.33 1.09
N TYR A 238 26.80 -5.25 0.43
CA TYR A 238 27.65 -4.14 0.07
C TYR A 238 27.81 -3.26 1.30
N VAL A 239 29.03 -2.81 1.55
CA VAL A 239 29.32 -1.86 2.63
C VAL A 239 28.68 -0.52 2.29
N TRP A 240 27.94 0.07 3.24
CA TRP A 240 27.52 1.46 3.10
C TRP A 240 28.77 2.36 3.15
N ASP A 241 29.04 3.05 2.03
CA ASP A 241 30.11 4.02 1.86
C ASP A 241 29.74 5.34 2.54
N VAL A 242 29.73 5.29 3.88
CA VAL A 242 29.32 6.41 4.73
C VAL A 242 30.22 7.63 4.54
N ALA A 243 31.51 7.44 4.20
CA ALA A 243 32.41 8.55 3.93
C ALA A 243 32.05 9.33 2.66
N ALA A 244 31.56 8.64 1.63
CA ALA A 244 31.07 9.30 0.42
C ALA A 244 29.73 10.02 0.63
N ASP A 245 28.85 9.47 1.48
CA ASP A 245 27.53 10.05 1.76
C ASP A 245 27.58 11.17 2.81
N VAL A 246 28.45 11.06 3.82
CA VAL A 246 28.63 12.06 4.89
C VAL A 246 29.87 12.90 4.58
N ARG A 247 29.86 13.57 3.43
CA ARG A 247 31.02 14.32 2.89
C ARG A 247 31.05 15.78 3.30
N THR A 248 29.89 16.38 3.60
CA THR A 248 29.77 17.81 3.91
C THR A 248 29.38 18.08 5.36
N PRO A 249 29.61 19.30 5.89
CA PRO A 249 29.17 19.67 7.24
C PRO A 249 27.67 19.51 7.47
N THR A 250 26.84 19.79 6.45
CA THR A 250 25.38 19.62 6.50
C THR A 250 25.00 18.15 6.60
N GLN A 251 25.68 17.28 5.84
CA GLN A 251 25.46 15.84 5.92
C GLN A 251 25.93 15.26 7.26
N ALA A 252 27.02 15.77 7.84
CA ALA A 252 27.46 15.38 9.19
C ALA A 252 26.40 15.70 10.25
N ALA A 253 25.79 16.89 10.17
CA ALA A 253 24.68 17.26 11.06
C ALA A 253 23.44 16.38 10.84
N ALA A 254 23.05 16.13 9.59
CA ALA A 254 21.91 15.25 9.27
C ALA A 254 22.13 13.82 9.78
N PHE A 255 23.35 13.29 9.62
CA PHE A 255 23.74 12.00 10.17
C PHE A 255 23.65 11.99 11.70
N ALA A 256 24.30 12.94 12.37
CA ALA A 256 24.33 12.99 13.83
C ALA A 256 22.93 13.12 14.46
N ASN A 257 22.07 13.97 13.88
CA ASN A 257 20.68 14.14 14.34
C ASN A 257 19.80 12.89 14.11
N THR A 258 20.21 12.01 13.20
CA THR A 258 19.52 10.74 12.96
C THR A 258 19.99 9.65 13.93
N ILE A 259 21.30 9.58 14.20
CA ILE A 259 21.87 8.61 15.14
C ILE A 259 21.48 8.93 16.58
N ILE A 260 21.50 10.21 16.95
CA ILE A 260 21.15 10.68 18.30
C ILE A 260 19.83 11.44 18.17
N PRO A 261 18.69 10.86 18.58
CA PRO A 261 17.39 11.53 18.47
C PRO A 261 17.34 12.77 19.38
N GLU A 262 16.45 13.71 19.08
CA GLU A 262 16.21 14.85 19.97
C GLU A 262 15.67 14.37 21.33
N GLY A 263 16.25 14.87 22.42
CA GLY A 263 15.77 14.61 23.77
C GLY A 263 14.60 15.52 24.15
N GLU A 264 13.77 15.06 25.08
CA GLU A 264 12.67 15.82 25.66
C GLU A 264 13.00 16.31 27.07
N GLY A 265 12.43 17.46 27.46
CA GLY A 265 12.61 18.03 28.79
C GLY A 265 14.09 18.18 29.20
N SER A 266 14.45 17.59 30.33
CA SER A 266 15.81 17.64 30.89
C SER A 266 16.84 16.82 30.09
N SER A 267 16.42 15.84 29.28
CA SER A 267 17.33 15.04 28.44
C SER A 267 17.86 15.81 27.22
N LYS A 268 17.16 16.87 26.81
CA LYS A 268 17.44 17.63 25.58
C LYS A 268 18.87 18.17 25.51
N TYR A 269 19.37 18.73 26.61
CA TYR A 269 20.74 19.27 26.66
C TYR A 269 21.79 18.19 26.37
N TRP A 270 21.65 17.01 26.99
CA TRP A 270 22.61 15.91 26.85
C TRP A 270 22.64 15.34 25.43
N HIS A 271 21.46 15.22 24.80
CA HIS A 271 21.35 14.76 23.42
C HIS A 271 21.98 15.76 22.45
N LEU A 272 21.67 17.06 22.59
CA LEU A 272 22.28 18.11 21.77
C LEU A 272 23.79 18.15 21.95
N ALA A 273 24.29 18.07 23.18
CA ALA A 273 25.73 18.06 23.44
C ALA A 273 26.42 16.83 22.82
N ALA A 274 25.82 15.65 22.92
CA ALA A 274 26.34 14.44 22.28
C ALA A 274 26.33 14.54 20.74
N GLN A 275 25.28 15.13 20.14
CA GLN A 275 25.23 15.43 18.70
C GLN A 275 26.40 16.32 18.28
N GLU A 276 26.70 17.39 19.03
CA GLU A 276 27.80 18.31 18.72
C GLU A 276 29.17 17.61 18.75
N ILE A 277 29.38 16.65 19.66
CA ILE A 277 30.61 15.83 19.68
C ILE A 277 30.67 14.89 18.47
N LEU A 278 29.57 14.21 18.13
CA LEU A 278 29.52 13.34 16.95
C LEU A 278 29.75 14.12 15.65
N ILE A 279 29.16 15.31 15.51
CA ILE A 279 29.41 16.23 14.39
C ILE A 279 30.88 16.60 14.32
N GLY A 280 31.50 16.91 15.47
CA GLY A 280 32.92 17.19 15.56
C GLY A 280 33.78 16.04 15.03
N CYS A 281 33.50 14.80 15.47
CA CYS A 281 34.24 13.61 15.03
C CYS A 281 34.11 13.39 13.52
N LEU A 282 32.90 13.55 12.99
CA LEU A 282 32.64 13.44 11.55
C LEU A 282 33.39 14.52 10.76
N ARG A 283 33.42 15.76 11.26
CA ARG A 283 34.16 16.87 10.62
C ARG A 283 35.67 16.65 10.67
N GLU A 284 36.20 16.07 11.74
CA GLU A 284 37.60 15.66 11.80
C GLU A 284 37.89 14.64 10.69
N LEU A 285 37.08 13.59 10.55
CA LEU A 285 37.25 12.59 9.48
C LEU A 285 37.09 13.18 8.06
N GLN A 286 36.12 14.07 7.87
CA GLN A 286 35.92 14.78 6.60
C GLN A 286 37.16 15.56 6.17
N ASN A 287 37.89 16.16 7.11
CA ASN A 287 39.06 16.98 6.83
C ASN A 287 40.37 16.17 6.77
N THR A 288 40.50 15.11 7.57
CA THR A 288 41.74 14.34 7.70
C THR A 288 41.81 13.15 6.75
N VAL A 289 40.68 12.50 6.46
CA VAL A 289 40.58 11.30 5.62
C VAL A 289 39.37 11.41 4.66
N PRO A 290 39.33 12.45 3.81
CA PRO A 290 38.16 12.79 3.00
C PRO A 290 37.73 11.63 2.09
N GLU A 291 36.43 11.30 2.13
CA GLU A 291 35.78 10.22 1.35
C GLU A 291 36.42 8.82 1.48
N GLN A 292 37.31 8.62 2.46
CA GLN A 292 38.09 7.39 2.59
C GLN A 292 37.99 6.73 3.96
N TRP A 293 37.46 7.44 4.96
CA TRP A 293 37.27 6.88 6.31
C TRP A 293 36.23 5.74 6.35
N SER A 294 36.33 4.90 7.36
CA SER A 294 35.47 3.73 7.58
C SER A 294 34.70 3.82 8.90
N TRP A 295 33.75 2.91 9.10
CA TRP A 295 33.07 2.74 10.39
C TRP A 295 34.05 2.52 11.55
N THR A 296 35.15 1.81 11.31
CA THR A 296 36.21 1.59 12.30
C THR A 296 36.92 2.89 12.69
N ASP A 297 37.12 3.81 11.74
CA ASP A 297 37.74 5.11 12.03
C ASP A 297 36.82 5.98 12.89
N LEU A 298 35.53 6.04 12.56
CA LEU A 298 34.53 6.74 13.36
C LEU A 298 34.38 6.15 14.76
N ALA A 299 34.29 4.82 14.87
CA ALA A 299 34.26 4.12 16.15
C ALA A 299 35.49 4.43 17.01
N ARG A 300 36.68 4.48 16.41
CA ARG A 300 37.94 4.84 17.10
C ARG A 300 37.90 6.28 17.62
N LEU A 301 37.41 7.23 16.82
CA LEU A 301 37.28 8.63 17.26
C LEU A 301 36.34 8.77 18.45
N LEU A 302 35.18 8.11 18.39
CA LEU A 302 34.15 8.19 19.42
C LEU A 302 34.57 7.59 20.76
N ARG A 303 35.56 6.69 20.77
CA ARG A 303 36.16 6.09 21.97
C ARG A 303 37.26 6.94 22.62
N ARG A 304 37.65 8.07 22.02
CA ARG A 304 38.73 8.89 22.59
C ARG A 304 38.37 9.40 24.00
N PRO A 305 39.32 9.39 24.95
CA PRO A 305 39.12 10.06 26.23
C PRO A 305 38.98 11.57 26.03
N ALA A 306 38.35 12.27 26.98
CA ALA A 306 38.02 13.69 26.87
C ALA A 306 39.20 14.59 26.40
N PRO A 307 40.45 14.44 26.90
CA PRO A 307 41.56 15.26 26.42
C PRO A 307 41.87 15.06 24.93
N ALA A 308 41.94 13.80 24.48
CA ALA A 308 42.21 13.48 23.08
C ALA A 308 41.03 13.84 22.17
N MET A 309 39.80 13.72 22.67
CA MET A 309 38.60 14.21 21.99
C MET A 309 38.69 15.73 21.79
N CYS A 310 38.96 16.50 22.85
CA CYS A 310 39.08 17.96 22.79
C CYS A 310 40.14 18.40 21.77
N GLU A 311 41.33 17.79 21.82
CA GLU A 311 42.43 18.12 20.90
C GLU A 311 42.11 17.79 19.45
N GLY A 312 41.47 16.65 19.18
CA GLY A 312 41.03 16.28 17.83
C GLY A 312 39.94 17.20 17.28
N LEU A 313 38.97 17.58 18.12
CA LEU A 313 37.86 18.44 17.70
C LEU A 313 38.27 19.90 17.49
N ARG A 314 39.25 20.41 18.25
CA ARG A 314 39.59 21.85 18.30
C ARG A 314 39.88 22.48 16.92
N PRO A 315 40.63 21.86 15.98
CA PRO A 315 40.88 22.43 14.66
C PRO A 315 39.68 22.39 13.71
N HIS A 316 38.76 21.45 13.90
CA HIS A 316 37.70 21.13 12.93
C HIS A 316 36.31 21.57 13.37
N TYR A 317 36.07 21.62 14.68
CA TYR A 317 34.81 21.99 15.29
C TYR A 317 34.98 22.51 16.74
N PRO A 318 35.46 23.75 16.93
CA PRO A 318 35.72 24.33 18.25
C PRO A 318 34.51 24.30 19.20
N ARG A 319 33.30 24.41 18.66
CA ARG A 319 32.05 24.35 19.44
C ARG A 319 31.87 23.02 20.16
N GLY A 320 32.18 21.90 19.49
CA GLY A 320 32.17 20.58 20.10
C GLY A 320 33.31 20.40 21.11
N ALA A 321 34.52 20.88 20.76
CA ALA A 321 35.68 20.81 21.66
C ALA A 321 35.42 21.49 23.02
N ALA A 322 34.71 22.61 23.03
CA ALA A 322 34.36 23.34 24.26
C ALA A 322 33.53 22.52 25.26
N LEU A 323 32.79 21.50 24.82
CA LEU A 323 31.98 20.63 25.69
C LEU A 323 32.81 19.60 26.47
N VAL A 324 34.03 19.33 26.01
CA VAL A 324 34.95 18.31 26.58
C VAL A 324 36.28 18.91 27.05
N VAL A 325 36.39 20.24 27.08
CA VAL A 325 37.61 20.98 27.43
C VAL A 325 38.06 20.75 28.88
N ASN A 326 37.14 20.37 29.77
CA ASN A 326 37.42 20.18 31.19
C ASN A 326 37.18 18.70 31.58
N PRO A 327 38.18 17.81 31.42
CA PRO A 327 38.03 16.35 31.54
C PRO A 327 37.51 15.87 32.90
N GLU A 328 37.78 16.62 33.96
CA GLU A 328 37.37 16.28 35.34
C GLU A 328 35.91 16.68 35.64
N SER A 329 35.25 17.40 34.72
CA SER A 329 33.87 17.85 34.90
C SER A 329 32.88 16.70 34.80
N GLN A 330 31.98 16.60 35.79
CA GLN A 330 30.83 15.68 35.75
C GLN A 330 29.94 15.90 34.53
N THR A 331 29.82 17.13 34.05
CA THR A 331 29.07 17.45 32.82
C THR A 331 29.73 16.82 31.60
N THR A 332 31.06 16.93 31.47
CA THR A 332 31.81 16.31 30.37
C THR A 332 31.71 14.78 30.41
N ALA A 333 31.84 14.18 31.59
CA ALA A 333 31.64 12.74 31.77
C ALA A 333 30.22 12.30 31.34
N SER A 334 29.20 13.07 31.71
CA SER A 334 27.80 12.78 31.39
C SER A 334 27.50 12.92 29.88
N ILE A 335 28.10 13.92 29.21
CA ILE A 335 28.01 14.09 27.75
C ILE A 335 28.65 12.91 27.02
N LEU A 336 29.84 12.48 27.45
CA LEU A 336 30.53 11.34 26.83
C LEU A 336 29.82 10.01 27.11
N ALA A 337 29.25 9.82 28.30
CA ALA A 337 28.40 8.67 28.61
C ALA A 337 27.14 8.65 27.72
N THR A 338 26.51 9.80 27.52
CA THR A 338 25.35 9.94 26.61
C THR A 338 25.74 9.62 25.17
N LEU A 339 26.86 10.17 24.69
CA LEU A 339 27.41 9.87 23.37
C LEU A 339 27.62 8.36 23.19
N GLY A 340 28.37 7.72 24.10
CA GLY A 340 28.65 6.29 24.04
C GLY A 340 27.39 5.43 24.04
N GLY A 341 26.37 5.82 24.81
CA GLY A 341 25.07 5.13 24.83
C GLY A 341 24.39 5.10 23.46
N PHE A 342 24.37 6.23 22.75
CA PHE A 342 23.75 6.30 21.42
C PHE A 342 24.65 5.78 20.29
N THR A 343 25.97 5.91 20.41
CA THR A 343 26.90 5.53 19.35
C THR A 343 27.40 4.08 19.44
N ARG A 344 26.93 3.27 20.40
CA ARG A 344 27.23 1.82 20.45
C ARG A 344 26.96 1.11 19.10
N LEU A 345 25.90 1.54 18.39
CA LEU A 345 25.57 1.00 17.06
C LEU A 345 26.67 1.23 16.01
N ILE A 346 27.52 2.26 16.20
CA ILE A 346 28.66 2.55 15.32
C ILE A 346 29.75 1.49 15.50
N ASP A 347 29.94 0.96 16.71
CA ASP A 347 30.85 -0.16 16.96
C ASP A 347 30.34 -1.45 16.31
N ASP A 348 29.03 -1.69 16.34
CA ASP A 348 28.41 -2.83 15.63
C ASP A 348 28.61 -2.69 14.11
N LEU A 349 28.41 -1.49 13.55
CA LEU A 349 28.69 -1.21 12.14
C LEU A 349 30.18 -1.34 11.79
N ALA A 350 31.07 -0.93 12.69
CA ALA A 350 32.52 -1.12 12.52
C ALA A 350 32.90 -2.61 12.52
N THR A 351 32.21 -3.43 13.31
CA THR A 351 32.40 -4.88 13.34
C THR A 351 31.85 -5.55 12.08
N ALA A 352 30.66 -5.12 11.63
CA ALA A 352 30.00 -5.63 10.43
C ALA A 352 30.73 -5.22 9.14
N TRP A 353 31.20 -3.97 9.08
CA TRP A 353 31.78 -3.31 7.92
C TRP A 353 33.10 -2.58 8.27
N PRO A 354 34.16 -3.32 8.60
CA PRO A 354 35.41 -2.74 9.10
C PRO A 354 36.22 -1.95 8.06
N SER A 355 35.99 -2.19 6.77
CA SER A 355 36.69 -1.48 5.70
C SER A 355 35.80 -1.29 4.47
N VAL A 356 36.06 -0.22 3.74
CA VAL A 356 35.34 0.10 2.51
C VAL A 356 36.08 -0.52 1.31
N GLY A 357 35.63 -1.71 0.90
CA GLY A 357 36.17 -2.42 -0.26
C GLY A 357 35.55 -2.01 -1.60
N LYS A 358 35.77 -2.82 -2.64
CA LYS A 358 35.15 -2.62 -3.97
C LYS A 358 33.61 -2.79 -3.95
N HIS A 359 33.09 -3.62 -3.04
CA HIS A 359 31.66 -3.86 -2.87
C HIS A 359 31.07 -2.85 -1.90
N ARG A 360 30.79 -1.64 -2.42
CA ARG A 360 30.28 -0.51 -1.64
C ARG A 360 29.11 0.20 -2.31
N PHE A 361 28.28 0.83 -1.51
CA PHE A 361 27.10 1.56 -1.95
C PHE A 361 27.07 2.95 -1.30
N SER A 362 26.86 3.98 -2.13
CA SER A 362 26.62 5.35 -1.69
C SER A 362 25.30 5.80 -2.28
N ILE A 363 24.38 6.21 -1.40
CA ILE A 363 23.04 6.64 -1.83
C ILE A 363 23.09 8.01 -2.52
N THR A 364 23.98 8.92 -2.11
CA THR A 364 24.14 10.25 -2.71
C THR A 364 24.72 10.17 -4.12
N LYS A 365 25.56 9.15 -4.42
CA LYS A 365 25.98 8.82 -5.79
C LYS A 365 24.87 8.12 -6.56
N TRP A 366 24.14 7.20 -5.92
CA TRP A 366 23.07 6.43 -6.57
C TRP A 366 21.90 7.28 -7.07
N ILE A 367 21.52 8.36 -6.38
CA ILE A 367 20.41 9.23 -6.81
C ILE A 367 20.69 10.00 -8.11
N ARG A 368 21.97 10.23 -8.48
CA ARG A 368 22.37 11.09 -9.62
C ARG A 368 22.11 10.46 -10.98
N ASP A 369 21.75 11.27 -11.98
CA ASP A 369 21.39 10.77 -13.31
C ASP A 369 22.53 10.05 -14.05
N ASP A 370 23.77 10.42 -13.77
CA ASP A 370 24.99 9.83 -14.34
C ASP A 370 25.41 8.50 -13.69
N TYR A 371 24.65 8.00 -12.70
CA TYR A 371 24.95 6.74 -12.04
C TYR A 371 24.82 5.53 -12.99
N THR A 372 25.94 4.85 -13.24
CA THR A 372 26.05 3.70 -14.16
C THR A 372 25.99 2.34 -13.47
N GLY A 373 25.95 2.30 -12.14
CA GLY A 373 25.95 1.08 -11.35
C GLY A 373 24.60 0.35 -11.33
N ARG A 374 24.47 -0.62 -10.42
CA ARG A 374 23.24 -1.40 -10.25
C ARG A 374 22.13 -0.51 -9.67
N LYS A 375 20.96 -0.54 -10.31
CA LYS A 375 19.83 0.35 -9.99
C LYS A 375 18.92 -0.16 -8.87
N GLN A 376 19.00 -1.45 -8.56
CA GLN A 376 18.18 -2.12 -7.54
C GLN A 376 18.99 -2.26 -6.26
N VAL A 377 18.54 -1.61 -5.20
CA VAL A 377 19.13 -1.57 -3.86
C VAL A 377 18.10 -2.12 -2.89
N ILE A 378 18.51 -3.08 -2.07
CA ILE A 378 17.67 -3.67 -1.04
C ILE A 378 18.37 -3.45 0.30
N VAL A 379 17.70 -2.75 1.21
CA VAL A 379 18.07 -2.67 2.62
C VAL A 379 17.20 -3.64 3.40
N GLN A 380 17.78 -4.33 4.37
CA GLN A 380 17.09 -5.40 5.09
C GLN A 380 17.00 -5.13 6.58
N SER A 381 15.93 -5.64 7.18
CA SER A 381 15.86 -5.77 8.63
C SER A 381 16.81 -6.86 9.14
N GLY A 382 17.11 -6.81 10.43
CA GLY A 382 17.89 -7.83 11.12
C GLY A 382 17.45 -8.02 12.57
N PRO A 383 18.19 -8.83 13.33
CA PRO A 383 17.85 -9.19 14.71
C PRO A 383 17.92 -8.00 15.68
N ASP A 384 18.62 -6.93 15.33
CA ASP A 384 18.67 -5.67 16.10
C ASP A 384 17.82 -4.59 15.39
N PRO A 385 16.59 -4.32 15.88
CA PRO A 385 15.73 -3.28 15.32
C PRO A 385 16.28 -1.86 15.52
N THR A 386 17.05 -1.62 16.58
CA THR A 386 17.64 -0.31 16.87
C THR A 386 18.71 0.03 15.84
N LEU A 387 19.63 -0.90 15.61
CA LEU A 387 20.64 -0.76 14.56
C LEU A 387 19.97 -0.64 13.18
N THR A 388 18.97 -1.47 12.89
CA THR A 388 18.21 -1.45 11.63
C THR A 388 17.63 -0.06 11.34
N LYS A 389 16.90 0.50 12.31
CA LYS A 389 16.31 1.84 12.18
C LYS A 389 17.38 2.91 11.97
N ALA A 390 18.47 2.85 12.74
CA ALA A 390 19.51 3.87 12.70
C ALA A 390 20.22 3.94 11.34
N TYR A 391 20.70 2.81 10.79
CA TYR A 391 21.47 2.84 9.54
C TYR A 391 20.59 3.17 8.33
N ILE A 392 19.34 2.66 8.28
CA ILE A 392 18.41 2.93 7.18
C ILE A 392 17.99 4.40 7.21
N ALA A 393 17.58 4.91 8.37
CA ALA A 393 17.20 6.31 8.52
C ALA A 393 18.38 7.23 8.20
N ALA A 394 19.57 6.95 8.73
CA ALA A 394 20.73 7.80 8.49
C ALA A 394 21.11 7.85 7.00
N MET A 395 21.10 6.69 6.32
CA MET A 395 21.36 6.61 4.89
C MET A 395 20.37 7.48 4.08
N ILE A 396 19.07 7.34 4.32
CA ILE A 396 18.05 8.11 3.61
C ILE A 396 18.14 9.60 3.97
N ASN A 397 18.19 9.94 5.26
CA ASN A 397 18.15 11.33 5.73
C ASN A 397 19.35 12.15 5.27
N VAL A 398 20.52 11.52 5.13
CA VAL A 398 21.72 12.16 4.57
C VAL A 398 21.55 12.45 3.07
N ALA A 399 20.81 11.62 2.34
CA ALA A 399 20.57 11.79 0.91
C ALA A 399 19.44 12.78 0.58
N VAL A 400 18.46 12.94 1.48
CA VAL A 400 17.28 13.78 1.24
C VAL A 400 17.66 15.20 0.79
N PRO A 401 18.56 15.95 1.47
CA PRO A 401 18.93 17.30 1.04
C PRO A 401 19.48 17.38 -0.39
N ASP A 402 20.31 16.43 -0.81
CA ASP A 402 20.85 16.38 -2.18
C ASP A 402 19.77 15.98 -3.19
N LEU A 403 18.84 15.12 -2.78
CA LEU A 403 17.74 14.62 -3.61
C LEU A 403 16.70 15.71 -3.89
N ILE A 404 16.29 16.49 -2.88
CA ILE A 404 15.32 17.59 -3.06
C ILE A 404 15.98 18.91 -3.45
N GLY A 405 17.31 19.00 -3.31
CA GLY A 405 18.07 20.22 -3.53
C GLY A 405 18.09 20.67 -5.00
N PRO A 406 18.47 21.93 -5.25
CA PRO A 406 18.57 22.48 -6.60
C PRO A 406 19.71 21.84 -7.43
N ALA A 407 20.69 21.21 -6.78
CA ALA A 407 21.79 20.53 -7.45
C ALA A 407 21.33 19.32 -8.29
N LEU A 408 20.21 18.68 -7.92
CA LEU A 408 19.57 17.67 -8.74
C LEU A 408 18.45 18.34 -9.56
N PRO A 409 18.57 18.46 -10.89
CA PRO A 409 17.55 19.16 -11.69
C PRO A 409 16.21 18.43 -11.65
N ASP A 410 15.12 19.19 -11.82
CA ASP A 410 13.78 18.63 -11.94
C ASP A 410 13.67 17.77 -13.20
N ASN A 411 13.14 16.55 -13.03
CA ASN A 411 13.04 15.55 -14.09
C ASN A 411 11.95 14.51 -13.75
N GLU A 412 10.71 14.96 -13.51
CA GLU A 412 9.58 14.08 -13.10
C GLU A 412 9.33 12.94 -14.11
N SER A 413 9.42 13.23 -15.41
CA SER A 413 9.13 12.27 -16.49
C SER A 413 10.31 11.40 -16.90
N GLY A 414 11.55 11.91 -16.83
CA GLY A 414 12.75 11.18 -17.26
C GLY A 414 13.49 10.46 -16.13
N ARG A 415 13.14 10.72 -14.85
CA ARG A 415 13.78 10.09 -13.68
C ARG A 415 12.80 9.20 -12.91
N GLY A 416 13.19 7.95 -12.70
CA GLY A 416 12.45 6.98 -11.87
C GLY A 416 13.20 6.63 -10.60
N LEU A 417 13.02 7.40 -9.51
CA LEU A 417 13.54 7.06 -8.17
C LEU A 417 12.42 6.47 -7.31
N TYR A 418 12.42 5.15 -7.12
CA TYR A 418 11.39 4.44 -6.38
C TYR A 418 11.90 4.07 -4.98
N PHE A 419 11.23 4.58 -3.94
CA PHE A 419 11.46 4.21 -2.55
C PHE A 419 10.30 3.37 -2.08
N VAL A 420 10.53 2.07 -1.89
CA VAL A 420 9.49 1.11 -1.53
C VAL A 420 9.78 0.57 -0.12
N PHE A 421 8.79 0.68 0.77
CA PHE A 421 8.89 0.24 2.16
C PHE A 421 7.81 -0.81 2.45
N ASP A 422 8.21 -2.03 2.82
CA ASP A 422 7.26 -3.08 3.25
C ASP A 422 6.57 -2.75 4.58
N GLU A 423 7.28 -2.06 5.49
CA GLU A 423 6.70 -1.41 6.68
C GLU A 423 7.47 -0.13 6.98
N LEU A 424 6.92 1.02 6.61
CA LEU A 424 7.57 2.33 6.74
C LEU A 424 7.97 2.64 8.19
N THR A 425 7.10 2.32 9.15
CA THR A 425 7.27 2.66 10.58
C THR A 425 8.41 1.87 11.24
N SER A 426 8.86 0.78 10.62
CA SER A 426 10.00 0.00 11.10
C SER A 426 11.35 0.47 10.53
N ALA A 427 11.37 1.38 9.55
CA ALA A 427 12.59 1.91 8.94
C ALA A 427 13.26 3.04 9.77
N GLY A 428 12.68 3.41 10.91
CA GLY A 428 13.11 4.56 11.72
C GLY A 428 12.44 5.86 11.27
N ARG A 429 12.84 6.97 11.90
CA ARG A 429 12.29 8.30 11.58
C ARG A 429 13.01 8.89 10.37
N LEU A 430 12.35 8.81 9.22
CA LEU A 430 12.82 9.40 7.97
C LEU A 430 12.41 10.88 7.84
N ASN A 431 13.18 11.67 7.10
CA ASN A 431 12.79 12.99 6.62
C ASN A 431 11.76 12.87 5.50
N ILE A 432 10.62 12.27 5.82
CA ILE A 432 9.60 11.85 4.86
C ILE A 432 8.80 13.03 4.31
N ASP A 433 8.51 14.05 5.11
CA ASP A 433 7.75 15.23 4.69
C ASP A 433 8.38 15.95 3.49
N PRO A 434 9.64 16.39 3.55
CA PRO A 434 10.29 17.02 2.40
C PRO A 434 10.43 16.05 1.22
N LEU A 435 10.65 14.76 1.48
CA LEU A 435 10.78 13.75 0.43
C LEU A 435 9.48 13.60 -0.37
N LEU A 436 8.32 13.56 0.29
CA LEU A 436 7.02 13.46 -0.37
C LEU A 436 6.59 14.79 -1.00
N ALA A 437 6.81 15.90 -0.31
CA ALA A 437 6.38 17.22 -0.78
C ALA A 437 7.19 17.74 -1.99
N LEU A 438 8.52 17.56 -1.96
CA LEU A 438 9.43 18.15 -2.94
C LEU A 438 10.06 17.10 -3.88
N GLY A 439 10.03 15.81 -3.53
CA GLY A 439 10.61 14.75 -4.35
C GLY A 439 9.88 14.52 -5.68
N ARG A 440 8.61 14.92 -5.78
CA ARG A 440 7.81 14.70 -7.00
C ARG A 440 8.45 15.31 -8.24
N SER A 441 8.86 16.58 -8.20
CA SER A 441 9.51 17.24 -9.36
C SER A 441 10.84 16.59 -9.72
N LYS A 442 11.48 15.94 -8.75
CA LYS A 442 12.73 15.19 -8.90
C LYS A 442 12.52 13.78 -9.45
N GLY A 443 11.28 13.32 -9.66
CA GLY A 443 10.98 11.97 -10.16
C GLY A 443 10.90 10.89 -9.07
N VAL A 444 10.73 11.28 -7.80
CA VAL A 444 10.58 10.38 -6.66
C VAL A 444 9.20 9.77 -6.60
N VAL A 445 9.14 8.47 -6.31
CA VAL A 445 7.92 7.71 -6.06
C VAL A 445 8.11 6.93 -4.76
N ALA A 446 7.40 7.33 -3.72
CA ALA A 446 7.31 6.55 -2.48
C ALA A 446 6.13 5.57 -2.57
N VAL A 447 6.38 4.30 -2.28
CA VAL A 447 5.37 3.26 -2.07
C VAL A 447 5.54 2.75 -0.65
N MET A 448 4.61 3.10 0.22
CA MET A 448 4.76 2.89 1.66
C MET A 448 3.65 1.96 2.14
N ALA A 449 4.02 0.84 2.74
CA ALA A 449 3.08 0.02 3.48
C ALA A 449 3.14 0.35 4.97
N VAL A 450 1.97 0.41 5.60
CA VAL A 450 1.77 0.66 7.03
C VAL A 450 0.71 -0.28 7.59
N GLN A 451 0.89 -0.72 8.84
CA GLN A 451 -0.13 -1.52 9.52
C GLN A 451 -1.32 -0.70 9.99
N ASP A 452 -1.02 0.41 10.65
CA ASP A 452 -2.00 1.30 11.22
C ASP A 452 -1.52 2.75 11.20
N HIS A 453 -2.45 3.67 11.41
CA HIS A 453 -2.14 5.10 11.42
C HIS A 453 -1.42 5.54 12.71
N ALA A 454 -1.69 4.86 13.83
CA ALA A 454 -1.12 5.20 15.14
C ALA A 454 0.41 5.00 15.17
N GLN A 455 0.93 4.03 14.43
CA GLN A 455 2.37 3.80 14.28
C GLN A 455 3.04 4.92 13.49
N ILE A 456 2.37 5.51 12.50
CA ILE A 456 2.89 6.68 11.79
C ILE A 456 3.01 7.85 12.76
N GLU A 457 1.96 8.09 13.56
CA GLU A 457 1.94 9.12 14.58
C GLU A 457 3.00 8.91 15.66
N LEU A 458 3.23 7.67 16.09
CA LEU A 458 4.28 7.33 17.04
C LEU A 458 5.69 7.63 16.51
N VAL A 459 5.97 7.33 15.24
CA VAL A 459 7.30 7.46 14.66
C VAL A 459 7.59 8.87 14.14
N TYR A 460 6.59 9.53 13.56
CA TYR A 460 6.75 10.80 12.85
C TYR A 460 6.04 11.98 13.52
N GLY A 461 5.22 11.73 14.53
CA GLY A 461 4.38 12.74 15.20
C GLY A 461 3.03 12.95 14.49
N GLU A 462 2.08 13.53 15.24
CA GLU A 462 0.70 13.73 14.81
C GLU A 462 0.60 14.60 13.54
N LYS A 463 1.33 15.72 13.49
CA LYS A 463 1.30 16.65 12.35
C LYS A 463 1.70 15.96 11.04
N THR A 464 2.78 15.20 11.08
CA THR A 464 3.26 14.42 9.95
C THR A 464 2.24 13.37 9.54
N ALA A 465 1.72 12.61 10.50
CA ALA A 465 0.72 11.58 10.22
C ALA A 465 -0.55 12.15 9.56
N GLN A 466 -1.02 13.34 9.97
CA GLN A 466 -2.14 14.03 9.33
C GLN A 466 -1.80 14.44 7.88
N ALA A 467 -0.59 14.95 7.64
CA ALA A 467 -0.12 15.38 6.32
C ALA A 467 0.00 14.23 5.30
N PHE A 468 0.21 12.98 5.74
CA PHE A 468 0.27 11.82 4.83
C PHE A 468 -0.97 11.68 3.95
N SER A 469 -2.15 12.04 4.48
CA SER A 469 -3.42 11.92 3.73
C SER A 469 -3.55 12.97 2.62
N SER A 470 -2.78 14.06 2.66
CA SER A 470 -2.78 15.11 1.64
C SER A 470 -1.58 15.02 0.69
N LEU A 471 -0.45 14.51 1.17
CA LEU A 471 0.77 14.34 0.37
C LEU A 471 0.72 13.09 -0.53
N VAL A 472 -0.08 12.09 -0.16
CA VAL A 472 -0.26 10.86 -0.94
C VAL A 472 -1.54 10.92 -1.77
N GLY A 473 -1.42 10.70 -3.07
CA GLY A 473 -2.53 10.75 -4.02
C GLY A 473 -3.22 9.40 -4.26
N THR A 474 -2.57 8.29 -3.88
CA THR A 474 -3.13 6.93 -4.05
C THR A 474 -3.15 6.20 -2.71
N HIS A 475 -4.34 5.87 -2.23
CA HIS A 475 -4.54 5.09 -1.02
C HIS A 475 -5.05 3.71 -1.38
N VAL A 476 -4.37 2.67 -0.90
CA VAL A 476 -4.80 1.28 -1.01
C VAL A 476 -5.14 0.76 0.37
N VAL A 477 -6.42 0.50 0.62
CA VAL A 477 -6.91 -0.01 1.90
C VAL A 477 -7.06 -1.52 1.78
N CYS A 478 -6.18 -2.24 2.47
CA CYS A 478 -6.28 -3.68 2.67
C CYS A 478 -7.10 -3.97 3.94
N GLN A 479 -7.32 -5.26 4.22
CA GLN A 479 -8.04 -5.69 5.41
C GLN A 479 -7.45 -5.11 6.69
N VAL A 480 -8.32 -4.57 7.55
CA VAL A 480 -7.96 -4.04 8.86
C VAL A 480 -8.78 -4.72 9.95
N GLN A 481 -8.13 -4.98 11.08
CA GLN A 481 -8.79 -5.50 12.28
C GLN A 481 -9.65 -4.42 12.96
N MET A 482 -10.47 -4.86 13.92
CA MET A 482 -11.29 -3.94 14.72
C MET A 482 -10.41 -2.95 15.49
N GLY A 483 -10.75 -1.66 15.45
CA GLY A 483 -10.04 -0.61 16.17
C GLY A 483 -10.17 0.77 15.51
N ALA A 484 -9.56 1.80 16.14
CA ALA A 484 -9.68 3.19 15.71
C ALA A 484 -9.24 3.44 14.25
N THR A 485 -8.20 2.72 13.79
CA THR A 485 -7.71 2.80 12.40
C THR A 485 -8.80 2.45 11.40
N ARG A 486 -9.61 1.42 11.68
CA ARG A 486 -10.71 0.98 10.81
C ARG A 486 -11.76 2.08 10.66
N ASP A 487 -12.15 2.69 11.77
CA ASP A 487 -13.17 3.75 11.78
C ASP A 487 -12.66 5.02 11.10
N LYS A 488 -11.38 5.36 11.31
CA LYS A 488 -10.71 6.47 10.62
C LYS A 488 -10.66 6.25 9.11
N LEU A 489 -10.28 5.04 8.66
CA LEU A 489 -10.24 4.71 7.23
C LEU A 489 -11.63 4.74 6.58
N ALA A 490 -12.65 4.20 7.24
CA ALA A 490 -14.03 4.26 6.75
C ALA A 490 -14.50 5.71 6.58
N SER A 491 -14.17 6.58 7.55
CA SER A 491 -14.45 8.01 7.45
C SER A 491 -13.67 8.70 6.32
N GLN A 492 -12.40 8.36 6.12
CA GLN A 492 -11.54 8.92 5.06
C GLN A 492 -11.99 8.54 3.65
N LEU A 493 -12.63 7.38 3.47
CA LEU A 493 -13.23 6.99 2.18
C LEU A 493 -14.45 7.84 1.81
N GLY A 494 -15.00 8.58 2.78
CA GLY A 494 -16.02 9.60 2.57
C GLY A 494 -17.44 9.10 2.71
N LYS A 495 -18.37 9.99 2.38
CA LYS A 495 -19.82 9.78 2.44
C LYS A 495 -20.44 10.06 1.09
N HIS A 496 -21.52 9.37 0.77
CA HIS A 496 -22.35 9.66 -0.40
C HIS A 496 -23.74 10.12 0.00
N LYS A 497 -24.38 10.88 -0.87
CA LYS A 497 -25.77 11.33 -0.72
C LYS A 497 -26.65 10.43 -1.57
N ILE A 498 -27.60 9.77 -0.94
CA ILE A 498 -28.58 8.92 -1.61
C ILE A 498 -29.98 9.46 -1.38
N ALA A 499 -30.83 9.34 -2.39
CA ALA A 499 -32.26 9.44 -2.26
C ALA A 499 -32.85 8.03 -2.28
N TRP A 500 -33.83 7.75 -1.45
CA TRP A 500 -34.57 6.50 -1.52
C TRP A 500 -36.05 6.73 -1.24
N ARG A 501 -36.89 5.84 -1.76
CA ARG A 501 -38.32 5.78 -1.41
C ARG A 501 -38.69 4.36 -1.02
N SER A 502 -39.61 4.20 -0.06
CA SER A 502 -40.21 2.89 0.19
C SER A 502 -41.02 2.44 -1.03
N HIS A 503 -41.37 1.17 -1.10
CA HIS A 503 -42.15 0.63 -2.22
C HIS A 503 -43.67 0.86 -2.08
N GLU A 504 -44.10 1.65 -1.10
CA GLU A 504 -45.51 1.99 -0.86
C GLU A 504 -46.00 3.07 -1.83
N ASP A 505 -47.28 3.03 -2.19
CA ASP A 505 -47.88 3.90 -3.23
C ASP A 505 -47.85 5.41 -2.90
N LYS A 506 -47.69 5.78 -1.62
CA LYS A 506 -47.57 7.18 -1.15
C LYS A 506 -46.22 7.50 -0.52
N ALA A 507 -45.19 6.72 -0.86
CA ALA A 507 -43.85 6.89 -0.31
C ALA A 507 -43.27 8.27 -0.64
N GLN A 508 -42.82 8.99 0.39
CA GLN A 508 -42.01 10.19 0.20
C GLN A 508 -40.57 9.81 -0.15
N VAL A 509 -39.91 10.69 -0.89
CA VAL A 509 -38.48 10.55 -1.19
C VAL A 509 -37.69 11.08 -0.01
N HIS A 510 -36.89 10.22 0.60
CA HIS A 510 -35.98 10.58 1.68
C HIS A 510 -34.57 10.76 1.13
N GLU A 511 -33.91 11.86 1.50
CA GLU A 511 -32.51 12.10 1.21
C GLU A 511 -31.67 11.90 2.47
N GLU A 512 -30.56 11.18 2.36
CA GLU A 512 -29.67 10.91 3.48
C GLU A 512 -28.21 10.89 3.02
N SER A 513 -27.30 11.33 3.90
CA SER A 513 -25.87 11.16 3.70
C SER A 513 -25.37 9.97 4.52
N ARG A 514 -24.84 8.95 3.83
CA ARG A 514 -24.34 7.71 4.45
C ARG A 514 -22.85 7.54 4.22
N ALA A 515 -22.18 6.86 5.15
CA ALA A 515 -20.81 6.41 4.94
C ALA A 515 -20.75 5.51 3.70
N LEU A 516 -19.73 5.70 2.87
CA LEU A 516 -19.59 4.95 1.64
C LEU A 516 -19.41 3.45 1.90
N ILE A 517 -18.66 3.14 2.96
CA ILE A 517 -18.43 1.79 3.47
C ILE A 517 -18.50 1.86 5.00
N SER A 518 -19.13 0.86 5.61
CA SER A 518 -19.13 0.76 7.06
C SER A 518 -17.78 0.25 7.58
N SER A 519 -17.42 0.58 8.82
CA SER A 519 -16.18 0.11 9.42
C SER A 519 -16.06 -1.42 9.40
N GLY A 520 -17.16 -2.14 9.69
CA GLY A 520 -17.17 -3.61 9.70
C GLY A 520 -16.82 -4.22 8.34
N GLU A 521 -17.26 -3.58 7.26
CA GLU A 521 -16.96 -4.05 5.91
C GLU A 521 -15.46 -3.99 5.55
N LEU A 522 -14.68 -3.08 6.14
CA LEU A 522 -13.23 -3.06 5.94
C LEU A 522 -12.53 -4.28 6.56
N THR A 523 -13.14 -4.89 7.57
CA THR A 523 -12.68 -6.15 8.18
C THR A 523 -13.20 -7.35 7.40
N ASP A 524 -14.49 -7.35 7.05
CA ASP A 524 -15.15 -8.54 6.51
C ASP A 524 -14.95 -8.70 4.99
N ARG A 525 -14.93 -7.59 4.24
CA ARG A 525 -14.97 -7.60 2.77
C ARG A 525 -13.60 -7.56 2.11
N LEU A 526 -12.55 -7.18 2.83
CA LEU A 526 -11.19 -7.10 2.29
C LEU A 526 -10.36 -8.33 2.65
N GLY A 527 -9.17 -8.43 2.05
CA GLY A 527 -8.16 -9.43 2.36
C GLY A 527 -8.25 -10.69 1.49
N PHE A 528 -7.77 -11.81 2.02
CA PHE A 528 -7.62 -13.05 1.28
C PHE A 528 -8.96 -13.66 0.85
N ARG A 529 -9.00 -14.16 -0.40
CA ARG A 529 -10.17 -14.82 -1.00
C ARG A 529 -9.76 -15.99 -1.86
N LYS A 530 -10.62 -17.00 -1.95
CA LYS A 530 -10.50 -18.14 -2.86
C LYS A 530 -11.56 -18.08 -3.96
N GLY A 531 -11.24 -18.63 -5.13
CA GLY A 531 -12.18 -18.78 -6.24
C GLY A 531 -11.48 -18.74 -7.61
N LYS A 532 -12.12 -19.34 -8.62
CA LYS A 532 -11.60 -19.39 -9.99
C LYS A 532 -11.41 -18.01 -10.64
N ARG A 533 -12.09 -16.97 -10.13
CA ARG A 533 -11.99 -15.59 -10.63
C ARG A 533 -10.60 -14.95 -10.46
N TYR A 534 -9.76 -15.49 -9.58
CA TYR A 534 -8.42 -14.95 -9.28
C TYR A 534 -7.30 -15.56 -10.14
N GLY A 535 -7.66 -16.21 -11.25
CA GLY A 535 -6.68 -16.84 -12.14
C GLY A 535 -6.26 -18.24 -11.69
N PRO A 536 -5.10 -18.74 -12.16
CA PRO A 536 -4.72 -20.16 -12.06
C PRO A 536 -4.52 -20.64 -10.62
N GLU A 537 -4.03 -19.76 -9.75
CA GLU A 537 -3.80 -20.04 -8.32
C GLU A 537 -5.13 -20.13 -7.53
N LYS A 538 -6.25 -19.68 -8.11
CA LYS A 538 -7.59 -19.70 -7.50
C LYS A 538 -7.68 -18.99 -6.13
N TRP A 539 -6.79 -18.04 -5.86
CA TRP A 539 -6.86 -17.18 -4.68
C TRP A 539 -6.33 -15.79 -5.02
N GLY A 540 -6.71 -14.78 -4.24
CA GLY A 540 -6.25 -13.41 -4.40
C GLY A 540 -6.56 -12.53 -3.20
N ILE A 541 -6.24 -11.25 -3.30
CA ILE A 541 -6.47 -10.22 -2.26
C ILE A 541 -7.49 -9.21 -2.77
N GLU A 542 -8.55 -8.99 -2.01
CA GLU A 542 -9.46 -7.87 -2.22
C GLU A 542 -8.99 -6.65 -1.41
N ALA A 543 -8.83 -5.52 -2.08
CA ALA A 543 -8.46 -4.27 -1.46
C ALA A 543 -9.15 -3.09 -2.17
N ILE A 544 -9.32 -2.00 -1.44
CA ILE A 544 -9.91 -0.76 -1.96
C ILE A 544 -8.80 0.13 -2.51
N VAL A 545 -9.03 0.72 -3.68
CA VAL A 545 -8.19 1.79 -4.24
C VAL A 545 -8.96 3.09 -4.24
N GLN A 546 -8.38 4.11 -3.59
CA GLN A 546 -8.88 5.47 -3.61
C GLN A 546 -7.83 6.41 -4.22
N MET A 547 -8.22 7.11 -5.30
CA MET A 547 -7.37 8.03 -6.07
C MET A 547 -8.09 9.36 -6.38
N GLY A 548 -9.14 9.65 -5.61
CA GLY A 548 -10.14 10.68 -5.94
C GLY A 548 -11.26 10.13 -6.81
N GLY A 549 -12.43 10.76 -6.73
CA GLY A 549 -13.66 10.28 -7.38
C GLY A 549 -14.17 8.99 -6.74
N ASP A 550 -14.72 8.09 -7.56
CA ASP A 550 -15.27 6.82 -7.09
C ASP A 550 -14.18 5.88 -6.56
N VAL A 551 -14.53 5.15 -5.50
CA VAL A 551 -13.68 4.18 -4.81
C VAL A 551 -13.82 2.83 -5.48
N LEU A 552 -12.70 2.15 -5.73
CA LEU A 552 -12.69 0.88 -6.46
C LEU A 552 -12.38 -0.29 -5.52
N LEU A 553 -13.29 -1.26 -5.42
CA LEU A 553 -12.99 -2.56 -4.81
C LEU A 553 -12.37 -3.49 -5.87
N LEU A 554 -11.05 -3.69 -5.79
CA LEU A 554 -10.28 -4.45 -6.76
C LEU A 554 -9.73 -5.76 -6.17
N ALA A 555 -9.41 -6.70 -7.06
CA ALA A 555 -9.06 -8.08 -6.74
C ALA A 555 -7.70 -8.45 -7.36
N TRP A 556 -6.63 -8.38 -6.57
CA TRP A 556 -5.31 -8.80 -7.03
C TRP A 556 -5.23 -10.32 -7.08
N PRO A 557 -4.89 -10.92 -8.24
CA PRO A 557 -4.69 -12.35 -8.33
C PRO A 557 -3.46 -12.76 -7.51
N GLY A 558 -3.60 -13.84 -6.76
CA GLY A 558 -2.49 -14.48 -6.08
C GLY A 558 -1.49 -15.01 -7.09
N LYS A 559 -0.20 -14.86 -6.77
CA LYS A 559 0.89 -15.33 -7.62
C LYS A 559 1.98 -15.94 -6.75
N THR A 560 2.35 -17.18 -7.07
CA THR A 560 3.52 -17.82 -6.51
C THR A 560 4.75 -17.36 -7.28
N TYR A 561 5.76 -16.88 -6.58
CA TYR A 561 7.01 -16.44 -7.20
C TYR A 561 8.08 -17.50 -6.95
N PRO A 562 8.87 -17.89 -7.98
CA PRO A 562 9.97 -18.80 -7.77
C PRO A 562 11.01 -18.13 -6.86
N GLN A 563 11.48 -18.86 -5.84
CA GLN A 563 12.56 -18.40 -4.98
C GLN A 563 13.87 -18.45 -5.76
N VAL A 564 14.46 -17.29 -6.07
CA VAL A 564 15.72 -17.21 -6.83
C VAL A 564 16.94 -17.17 -5.90
N ARG A 565 16.73 -16.85 -4.62
CA ARG A 565 17.75 -16.80 -3.57
C ARG A 565 17.14 -16.86 -2.17
N GLU A 566 17.98 -17.14 -1.18
CA GLU A 566 17.62 -16.99 0.23
C GLU A 566 17.36 -15.52 0.58
N GLY A 567 16.35 -15.31 1.44
CA GLY A 567 15.93 -13.99 1.89
C GLY A 567 17.06 -13.23 2.58
N GLN A 568 17.75 -13.88 3.53
CA GLN A 568 18.93 -13.34 4.20
C GLN A 568 19.94 -14.44 4.48
N GLU A 569 21.23 -14.14 4.28
CA GLU A 569 22.33 -15.04 4.62
C GLU A 569 23.12 -14.45 5.80
N PRO A 570 23.09 -15.05 7.00
CA PRO A 570 23.66 -14.44 8.21
C PRO A 570 25.13 -14.02 8.05
N ALA A 571 25.45 -12.78 8.44
CA ALA A 571 26.81 -12.28 8.45
C ALA A 571 27.68 -12.99 9.51
N LYS A 572 29.01 -12.98 9.31
CA LYS A 572 29.94 -13.66 10.21
C LYS A 572 29.89 -13.11 11.64
N TRP A 573 29.71 -11.80 11.81
CA TRP A 573 29.69 -11.16 13.12
C TRP A 573 28.42 -11.45 13.92
N THR A 574 27.33 -11.88 13.27
CA THR A 574 26.07 -12.26 13.94
C THR A 574 26.03 -13.73 14.37
N THR A 575 27.01 -14.53 13.93
CA THR A 575 27.03 -16.00 14.14
C THR A 575 28.23 -16.46 14.94
N LYS A 576 29.20 -15.59 15.19
CA LYS A 576 30.41 -15.89 15.96
C LYS A 576 30.42 -15.12 17.28
N PRO A 577 31.04 -15.67 18.34
CA PRO A 577 31.32 -14.90 19.55
C PRO A 577 32.12 -13.64 19.21
N ALA A 578 31.85 -12.54 19.92
CA ALA A 578 32.46 -11.23 19.67
C ALA A 578 34.00 -11.26 19.73
N GLY A 579 34.58 -12.14 20.55
CA GLY A 579 36.02 -12.19 20.81
C GLY A 579 36.54 -10.93 21.52
N PRO A 580 37.82 -10.90 21.91
CA PRO A 580 38.42 -9.69 22.47
C PRO A 580 38.62 -8.63 21.38
N VAL A 581 38.33 -7.36 21.71
CA VAL A 581 38.58 -6.22 20.81
C VAL A 581 40.09 -6.03 20.64
N GLN A 582 40.63 -6.41 19.49
CA GLN A 582 42.04 -6.16 19.18
C GLN A 582 42.24 -4.67 18.89
N GLY A 583 42.90 -3.95 19.81
CA GLY A 583 43.36 -2.57 19.54
C GLY A 583 43.39 -1.61 20.74
N ASP A 584 42.65 -1.86 21.82
CA ASP A 584 42.64 -1.00 23.03
C ASP A 584 43.34 -1.66 24.22
N ALA A 585 44.31 -2.54 23.95
CA ALA A 585 45.36 -2.83 24.92
C ALA A 585 46.36 -1.67 24.94
N THR A 586 45.91 -0.45 25.25
CA THR A 586 46.78 0.46 26.01
C THR A 586 47.20 -0.34 27.22
N GLN A 587 48.51 -0.61 27.30
CA GLN A 587 49.23 -1.28 28.38
C GLN A 587 48.29 -1.63 29.52
N SER A 588 47.90 -2.90 29.62
CA SER A 588 47.47 -3.41 30.90
C SER A 588 48.59 -3.03 31.87
N THR A 589 48.38 -1.99 32.67
CA THR A 589 48.98 -1.95 33.99
C THR A 589 48.57 -3.28 34.56
N THR A 590 49.55 -4.19 34.62
CA THR A 590 49.45 -5.39 35.42
C THR A 590 49.00 -4.90 36.79
N LEU A 591 47.70 -5.04 37.09
CA LEU A 591 47.25 -5.03 38.46
C LEU A 591 48.19 -6.01 39.18
N PRO A 592 48.83 -5.60 40.29
CA PRO A 592 49.74 -6.49 41.01
C PRO A 592 49.01 -7.83 41.20
N GLY A 593 49.59 -8.89 40.65
CA GLY A 593 48.97 -10.21 40.66
C GLY A 593 48.55 -10.58 42.07
N GLY A 594 47.27 -10.92 42.26
CA GLY A 594 46.78 -11.54 43.48
C GLY A 594 45.44 -11.04 44.03
N ALA A 595 44.94 -9.86 43.65
CA ALA A 595 43.85 -9.24 44.42
C ALA A 595 42.41 -9.66 44.06
N PHE A 596 42.16 -10.39 42.96
CA PHE A 596 40.79 -10.74 42.53
C PHE A 596 40.64 -12.16 41.97
N ALA A 597 41.41 -13.12 42.46
CA ALA A 597 41.07 -14.52 42.24
C ALA A 597 39.98 -14.91 43.27
N PHE A 598 38.72 -14.99 42.83
CA PHE A 598 37.71 -15.72 43.60
C PHE A 598 38.24 -17.15 43.81
N PRO A 599 38.28 -17.67 45.05
CA PRO A 599 38.95 -18.93 45.32
C PRO A 599 38.22 -20.09 44.64
N ILE A 600 38.84 -20.64 43.60
CA ILE A 600 38.37 -21.84 42.89
C ILE A 600 38.92 -23.11 43.57
N THR A 601 39.68 -22.96 44.67
CA THR A 601 40.26 -24.05 45.45
C THR A 601 39.50 -24.24 46.76
N GLN A 602 39.37 -25.49 47.20
CA GLN A 602 38.66 -25.87 48.42
C GLN A 602 39.21 -25.14 49.67
N SER A 603 40.52 -24.91 49.75
CA SER A 603 41.12 -24.16 50.87
C SER A 603 40.70 -22.69 50.88
N GLY A 604 40.51 -22.06 49.71
CA GLY A 604 40.09 -20.66 49.66
C GLY A 604 38.60 -20.47 49.98
N VAL A 605 37.78 -21.51 49.78
CA VAL A 605 36.39 -21.52 50.28
C VAL A 605 36.36 -21.65 51.81
N GLU A 606 37.24 -22.49 52.38
CA GLU A 606 37.39 -22.64 53.83
C GLU A 606 37.90 -21.35 54.49
N ASP A 607 38.84 -20.64 53.85
CA ASP A 607 39.34 -19.36 54.35
C ASP A 607 38.26 -18.28 54.38
N VAL A 608 37.41 -18.21 53.35
CA VAL A 608 36.27 -17.28 53.30
C VAL A 608 35.22 -17.65 54.35
N GLN A 609 34.91 -18.94 54.53
CA GLN A 609 33.98 -19.39 55.57
C GLN A 609 34.51 -19.10 56.98
N ARG A 610 35.83 -19.20 57.18
CA ARG A 610 36.48 -18.86 58.45
C ARG A 610 36.35 -17.39 58.77
N VAL A 611 36.58 -16.51 57.79
CA VAL A 611 36.42 -15.04 57.96
C VAL A 611 34.96 -14.66 58.22
N LEU A 612 34.01 -15.34 57.57
CA LEU A 612 32.58 -15.10 57.78
C LEU A 612 32.05 -15.60 59.14
N ALA A 613 32.77 -16.52 59.78
CA ALA A 613 32.41 -17.08 61.09
C ALA A 613 33.12 -16.39 62.27
N MET A 614 33.99 -15.41 62.02
CA MET A 614 34.73 -14.69 63.06
C MET A 614 33.83 -13.76 63.85
N THR A 615 34.07 -13.66 65.16
CA THR A 615 33.37 -12.67 66.00
C THR A 615 33.94 -11.26 65.74
N PRO A 616 33.17 -10.20 66.04
CA PRO A 616 33.65 -8.82 65.87
C PRO A 616 34.98 -8.55 66.57
N GLU A 617 35.24 -9.17 67.72
CA GLU A 617 36.53 -9.02 68.44
C GLU A 617 37.72 -9.66 67.69
N GLU A 618 37.48 -10.76 66.97
CA GLU A 618 38.50 -11.47 66.19
C GLU A 618 38.85 -10.73 64.89
N ILE A 619 37.86 -10.07 64.28
CA ILE A 619 38.07 -9.20 63.12
C ILE A 619 38.89 -7.97 63.51
N ASP A 620 38.60 -7.37 64.66
CA ASP A 620 39.33 -6.20 65.17
C ASP A 620 40.80 -6.52 65.51
N ALA A 621 41.09 -7.75 65.92
CA ALA A 621 42.46 -8.22 66.18
C ALA A 621 43.28 -8.41 64.88
N LEU A 622 42.62 -8.76 63.77
CA LEU A 622 43.23 -8.94 62.45
C LEU A 622 43.75 -7.63 61.85
N PHE A 623 43.09 -6.50 62.15
CA PHE A 623 43.47 -5.16 61.68
C PHE A 623 44.42 -4.41 62.63
N LYS A 624 44.81 -5.01 63.76
CA LYS A 624 45.75 -4.42 64.74
C LYS A 624 47.19 -4.97 64.63
N ARG A 625 47.52 -5.71 63.56
CA ARG A 625 48.89 -6.19 63.28
C ARG A 625 49.57 -5.46 62.15
#